data_AF-A0A5C7XZ07-F1
#
_entry.id   AF-A0A5C7XZ07-F1
#
_cell.length_a   1.000
_cell.length_b   1.000
_cell.length_c   1.000
_cell.angle_alpha   90.00
_cell.angle_beta   90.00
_cell.angle_gamma   90.00
#
_symmetry.space_group_name_H-M   'P 1'
#
loop_
_entity.id
_entity.type
_entity.pdbx_description
1 polymer ?
#
loop_
_entity_poly.entity_id
_entity_poly.type
_entity_poly.pdbx_seq_one_letter_code
_entity_poly.pdbx_strand_id
1 'polypeptide(L)'
;MTGSEELRGRRPDGVGDDTVEAVGAVTEALEWVERARGHLYEFHQQMGRADLLLGDACDKLRSAGHGPVADRLAEEMLGRNVLYGRWTFQIVEEFDDNYWSVLREHERSVRGELTGGARHVYEAEMKDDRRTRGRPGHEAAP
;
A
#
# COMPACT_ATOMS: atom_id res chain seq x y z
N MET A 1 -8.89 35.48 9.53
CA MET A 1 -8.75 34.07 9.92
C MET A 1 -7.29 33.71 9.71
N THR A 2 -6.61 33.33 10.77
CA THR A 2 -5.18 32.99 10.72
C THR A 2 -5.05 31.55 10.24
N GLY A 3 -4.01 31.22 9.47
CA GLY A 3 -3.86 29.86 8.90
C GLY A 3 -3.94 28.71 9.92
N SER A 4 -3.68 28.95 11.22
CA SER A 4 -3.90 27.95 12.30
C SER A 4 -5.32 27.42 12.35
N GLU A 5 -6.31 28.25 12.01
CA GLU A 5 -7.73 27.90 12.00
C GLU A 5 -8.06 26.96 10.84
N GLU A 6 -7.27 26.91 9.76
CA GLU A 6 -7.55 26.05 8.59
C GLU A 6 -7.04 24.61 8.74
N LEU A 7 -5.97 24.36 9.49
CA LEU A 7 -5.54 22.99 9.82
C LEU A 7 -6.44 22.36 10.88
N ARG A 8 -6.73 23.09 11.96
CA ARG A 8 -7.68 22.65 13.00
C ARG A 8 -9.14 22.67 12.52
N GLY A 9 -9.47 23.49 11.53
CA GLY A 9 -10.80 23.57 10.94
C GLY A 9 -11.23 22.33 10.13
N ARG A 10 -10.36 21.32 10.01
CA ARG A 10 -10.73 20.02 9.44
C ARG A 10 -11.56 19.17 10.39
N ARG A 11 -11.44 19.38 11.69
CA ARG A 11 -12.22 18.64 12.69
C ARG A 11 -13.67 19.15 12.66
N PRO A 12 -14.67 18.28 12.46
CA PRO A 12 -16.06 18.69 12.59
C PRO A 12 -16.43 19.07 14.02
N ASP A 13 -17.39 19.97 14.15
CA ASP A 13 -17.91 20.40 15.45
C ASP A 13 -18.44 19.21 16.26
N GLY A 14 -18.08 19.15 17.54
CA GLY A 14 -18.52 18.11 18.46
C GLY A 14 -17.73 16.80 18.41
N VAL A 15 -16.73 16.67 17.53
CA VAL A 15 -15.82 15.51 17.51
C VAL A 15 -14.71 15.69 18.57
N GLY A 16 -14.59 14.72 19.48
CA GLY A 16 -13.58 14.73 20.54
C GLY A 16 -12.21 14.20 20.10
N ASP A 17 -11.18 14.47 20.91
CA ASP A 17 -9.79 14.04 20.65
C ASP A 17 -9.68 12.51 20.50
N ASP A 18 -10.29 11.74 21.42
CA ASP A 18 -10.28 10.27 21.39
C ASP A 18 -10.82 9.72 20.05
N THR A 19 -11.87 10.35 19.51
CA THR A 19 -12.43 9.97 18.20
C THR A 19 -11.48 10.31 17.07
N VAL A 20 -10.85 11.49 17.10
CA VAL A 20 -9.87 11.88 16.07
C VAL A 20 -8.67 10.94 16.07
N GLU A 21 -8.15 10.59 17.24
CA GLU A 21 -7.04 9.64 17.38
C GLU A 21 -7.44 8.25 16.86
N ALA A 22 -8.62 7.75 17.23
CA ALA A 22 -9.09 6.44 16.78
C ALA A 22 -9.29 6.37 15.25
N VAL A 23 -9.89 7.40 14.65
CA VAL A 23 -10.07 7.47 13.19
C VAL A 23 -8.71 7.60 12.48
N GLY A 24 -7.79 8.37 13.06
CA GLY A 24 -6.40 8.44 12.62
C GLY A 24 -5.73 7.07 12.61
N ALA A 25 -5.85 6.30 13.69
CA ALA A 25 -5.29 4.95 13.78
C ALA A 25 -5.88 3.97 12.75
N VAL A 26 -7.19 4.04 12.47
CA VAL A 26 -7.82 3.24 11.39
C VAL A 26 -7.25 3.63 10.03
N THR A 27 -7.05 4.92 9.79
CA THR A 27 -6.47 5.43 8.54
C THR A 27 -5.02 4.95 8.41
N GLU A 28 -4.21 5.07 9.46
CA GLU A 28 -2.83 4.59 9.49
C GLU A 28 -2.74 3.08 9.24
N ALA A 29 -3.64 2.29 9.83
CA ALA A 29 -3.72 0.85 9.57
C ALA A 29 -3.96 0.56 8.08
N LEU A 30 -4.88 1.28 7.43
CA LEU A 30 -5.09 1.15 5.98
C LEU A 30 -3.83 1.53 5.19
N GLU A 31 -3.10 2.57 5.60
CA GLU A 31 -1.85 2.93 4.92
C GLU A 31 -0.76 1.85 5.05
N TRP A 32 -0.69 1.12 6.16
CA TRP A 32 0.19 -0.05 6.28
C TRP A 32 -0.24 -1.19 5.37
N VAL A 33 -1.55 -1.38 5.19
CA VAL A 33 -2.11 -2.35 4.23
C VAL A 33 -1.81 -1.94 2.79
N GLU A 34 -1.87 -0.65 2.44
CA GLU A 34 -1.44 -0.13 1.13
C GLU A 34 0.06 -0.40 0.88
N ARG A 35 0.91 -0.27 1.91
CA ARG A 35 2.34 -0.64 1.81
C ARG A 35 2.52 -2.14 1.55
N ALA A 36 1.79 -2.99 2.28
CA ALA A 36 1.79 -4.44 2.05
C ALA A 36 1.31 -4.79 0.63
N ARG A 37 0.25 -4.13 0.14
CA ARG A 37 -0.24 -4.23 -1.24
C ARG A 37 0.85 -3.89 -2.24
N GLY A 38 1.56 -2.78 -2.03
CA GLY A 38 2.71 -2.39 -2.87
C GLY A 38 3.79 -3.47 -2.94
N HIS A 39 4.08 -4.16 -1.83
CA HIS A 39 5.02 -5.27 -1.83
C HIS A 39 4.54 -6.50 -2.62
N LEU A 40 3.23 -6.74 -2.71
CA LEU A 40 2.70 -7.81 -3.57
C LEU A 40 2.88 -7.49 -5.06
N TYR A 41 2.69 -6.23 -5.46
CA TYR A 41 2.99 -5.79 -6.83
C TYR A 41 4.47 -5.93 -7.17
N GLU A 42 5.34 -5.51 -6.26
CA GLU A 42 6.79 -5.66 -6.41
C GLU A 42 7.16 -7.14 -6.53
N PHE A 43 6.64 -7.98 -5.65
CA PHE A 43 6.84 -9.44 -5.71
C PHE A 43 6.38 -10.02 -7.05
N HIS A 44 5.19 -9.65 -7.53
CA HIS A 44 4.67 -10.10 -8.83
C HIS A 44 5.62 -9.75 -9.99
N GLN A 45 6.10 -8.50 -10.04
CA GLN A 45 7.05 -8.03 -11.06
C GLN A 45 8.40 -8.75 -10.97
N GLN A 46 8.94 -8.89 -9.77
CA GLN A 46 10.20 -9.59 -9.53
C GLN A 46 10.13 -11.05 -9.99
N MET A 47 9.04 -11.75 -9.68
CA MET A 47 8.85 -13.13 -10.10
C MET A 47 8.68 -13.27 -11.61
N GLY A 48 7.93 -12.36 -12.25
CA GLY A 48 7.82 -12.35 -13.71
C GLY A 48 9.18 -12.17 -14.40
N ARG A 49 10.00 -11.24 -13.89
CA ARG A 49 11.37 -11.05 -14.37
C ARG A 49 12.26 -12.27 -14.15
N ALA A 50 12.15 -12.91 -12.98
CA ALA A 50 12.94 -14.09 -12.66
C ALA A 50 12.61 -15.28 -13.58
N ASP A 51 11.33 -15.50 -13.89
CA ASP A 51 10.89 -16.56 -14.81
C ASP A 51 11.42 -16.32 -16.24
N LEU A 52 11.35 -15.09 -16.75
CA LEU A 52 11.95 -14.72 -18.04
C LEU A 52 13.46 -14.97 -18.08
N LEU A 53 14.18 -14.55 -17.04
CA LEU A 53 15.63 -14.76 -16.95
C LEU A 53 15.98 -16.26 -16.89
N LEU A 54 15.17 -17.07 -16.22
CA LEU A 54 15.35 -18.52 -16.19
C LEU A 54 15.13 -19.13 -17.58
N GLY A 55 14.14 -18.63 -18.34
CA GLY A 55 13.92 -19.03 -19.73
C GLY A 55 15.14 -18.76 -20.60
N ASP A 56 15.66 -17.53 -20.55
CA ASP A 56 16.90 -17.13 -21.25
C ASP A 56 18.09 -17.99 -20.83
N ALA A 57 18.19 -18.36 -19.55
CA ALA A 57 19.26 -19.21 -19.04
C ALA A 57 19.16 -20.63 -19.61
N CYS A 58 17.94 -21.19 -19.75
CA CYS A 58 17.72 -22.48 -20.40
C CYS A 58 18.19 -22.45 -21.86
N ASP A 59 17.88 -21.39 -22.60
CA ASP A 59 18.31 -21.23 -24.00
C ASP A 59 19.85 -21.15 -24.12
N LYS A 60 20.49 -20.41 -23.22
CA LYS A 60 21.96 -20.32 -23.13
C LYS A 60 22.59 -21.67 -22.80
N LEU A 61 22.02 -22.43 -21.87
CA LEU A 61 22.48 -23.77 -21.52
C LEU A 61 22.39 -24.74 -22.70
N ARG A 62 21.29 -24.71 -23.48
CA ARG A 62 21.18 -25.52 -24.71
C ARG A 62 22.25 -25.14 -25.73
N SER A 63 22.45 -23.84 -25.94
CA SER A 63 23.45 -23.31 -26.87
C SER A 63 24.89 -23.69 -26.48
N ALA A 64 25.15 -23.84 -25.17
CA ALA A 64 26.42 -24.29 -24.63
C ALA A 64 26.61 -25.82 -24.66
N GLY A 65 25.66 -26.59 -25.20
CA GLY A 65 25.72 -28.06 -25.27
C GLY A 65 25.21 -28.79 -24.03
N HIS A 66 24.56 -28.09 -23.09
CA HIS A 66 24.01 -28.66 -21.85
C HIS A 66 22.49 -28.91 -21.93
N GLY A 67 22.03 -29.51 -23.04
CA GLY A 67 20.61 -29.78 -23.31
C GLY A 67 19.87 -30.47 -22.17
N PRO A 68 20.35 -31.63 -21.64
CA PRO A 68 19.65 -32.34 -20.58
C PRO A 68 19.45 -31.54 -19.28
N VAL A 69 20.35 -30.59 -18.98
CA VAL A 69 20.21 -29.70 -17.81
C VAL A 69 19.17 -28.62 -18.08
N ALA A 70 19.19 -28.04 -19.28
CA ALA A 70 18.22 -27.04 -19.71
C ALA A 70 16.80 -27.61 -19.74
N ASP A 71 16.64 -28.83 -20.24
CA ASP A 71 15.32 -29.47 -20.38
C ASP A 71 14.71 -29.78 -19.01
N ARG A 72 15.50 -30.30 -18.07
CA ARG A 72 15.03 -30.52 -16.69
C ARG A 72 14.60 -29.21 -16.00
N LEU A 73 15.38 -28.14 -16.16
CA LEU A 73 15.02 -26.83 -15.59
C LEU A 73 13.74 -26.28 -16.24
N ALA A 74 13.63 -26.39 -17.56
CA ALA A 74 12.45 -25.94 -18.29
C ALA A 74 11.19 -26.70 -17.88
N GLU A 75 11.27 -28.02 -17.73
CA GLU A 75 10.15 -28.86 -17.35
C GLU A 75 9.72 -28.66 -15.89
N GLU A 76 10.67 -28.56 -14.97
CA GLU A 76 10.36 -28.55 -13.53
C GLU A 76 10.09 -27.15 -12.96
N MET A 77 10.64 -26.09 -13.58
CA MET A 77 10.68 -24.76 -12.99
C MET A 77 10.04 -23.65 -13.82
N LEU A 78 10.13 -23.65 -15.15
CA LEU A 78 9.53 -22.58 -15.96
C LEU A 78 8.00 -22.61 -15.85
N GLY A 79 7.40 -21.45 -15.56
CA GLY A 79 5.95 -21.33 -15.38
C GLY A 79 5.42 -22.04 -14.13
N ARG A 80 6.28 -22.51 -13.23
CA ARG A 80 5.86 -23.17 -11.99
C ARG A 80 5.14 -22.17 -11.07
N ASN A 81 3.97 -22.57 -10.57
CA ASN A 81 3.22 -21.76 -9.61
C ASN A 81 4.00 -21.54 -8.31
N VAL A 82 4.09 -20.28 -7.86
CA VAL A 82 4.80 -19.91 -6.63
C VAL A 82 4.10 -20.40 -5.35
N LEU A 83 2.78 -20.56 -5.42
CA LEU A 83 1.93 -21.11 -4.37
C LEU A 83 0.96 -22.12 -4.99
N TYR A 84 0.41 -23.03 -4.17
CA TYR A 84 -0.53 -24.02 -4.67
C TYR A 84 -1.75 -23.35 -5.33
N GLY A 85 -1.94 -23.66 -6.62
CA GLY A 85 -3.06 -23.17 -7.43
C GLY A 85 -3.04 -21.67 -7.73
N ARG A 86 -1.91 -20.96 -7.53
CA ARG A 86 -1.86 -19.50 -7.66
C ARG A 86 -0.70 -19.02 -8.49
N TRP A 87 -1.02 -18.15 -9.45
CA TRP A 87 -0.07 -17.27 -10.10
C TRP A 87 0.16 -16.02 -9.26
N THR A 88 1.28 -15.35 -9.48
CA THR A 88 1.66 -14.19 -8.65
C THR A 88 0.68 -13.04 -8.75
N PHE A 89 0.05 -12.80 -9.91
CA PHE A 89 -1.00 -11.78 -10.01
C PHE A 89 -2.29 -12.19 -9.28
N GLN A 90 -2.60 -13.49 -9.19
CA GLN A 90 -3.78 -13.95 -8.45
C GLN A 90 -3.60 -13.72 -6.95
N ILE A 91 -2.36 -13.76 -6.45
CA ILE A 91 -2.08 -13.35 -5.06
C ILE A 91 -2.41 -11.88 -4.84
N VAL A 92 -2.11 -11.02 -5.83
CA VAL A 92 -2.46 -9.58 -5.78
C VAL A 92 -3.98 -9.40 -5.85
N GLU A 93 -4.64 -10.04 -6.81
CA GLU A 93 -6.10 -9.97 -6.99
C GLU A 93 -6.85 -10.46 -5.74
N GLU A 94 -6.47 -11.62 -5.20
CA GLU A 94 -7.09 -12.17 -3.99
C GLU A 94 -6.86 -11.27 -2.77
N PHE A 95 -5.69 -10.62 -2.65
CA PHE A 95 -5.44 -9.67 -1.57
C PHE A 95 -6.29 -8.40 -1.71
N ASP A 96 -6.40 -7.88 -2.94
CA ASP A 96 -7.20 -6.71 -3.29
C ASP A 96 -8.68 -6.94 -3.00
N ASP A 97 -9.22 -8.08 -3.42
CA ASP A 97 -10.64 -8.41 -3.29
C ASP A 97 -11.01 -8.79 -1.85
N ASN A 98 -10.18 -9.57 -1.15
CA ASN A 98 -10.57 -10.14 0.14
C ASN A 98 -10.20 -9.29 1.35
N TYR A 99 -9.20 -8.40 1.25
CA TYR A 99 -8.70 -7.67 2.41
C TYR A 99 -8.60 -6.17 2.17
N TRP A 100 -7.85 -5.74 1.16
CA TRP A 100 -7.59 -4.32 0.95
C TRP A 100 -8.87 -3.54 0.62
N SER A 101 -9.68 -4.00 -0.33
CA SER A 101 -10.93 -3.31 -0.71
C SER A 101 -11.92 -3.23 0.46
N VAL A 102 -12.03 -4.32 1.23
CA VAL A 102 -12.92 -4.43 2.39
C VAL A 102 -12.50 -3.44 3.49
N LEU A 103 -11.22 -3.43 3.89
CA LEU A 103 -10.73 -2.50 4.90
C LEU A 103 -10.85 -1.04 4.42
N ARG A 104 -10.58 -0.79 3.14
CA ARG A 104 -10.69 0.56 2.55
C ARG A 104 -12.13 1.09 2.56
N GLU A 105 -13.11 0.22 2.38
CA GLU A 105 -14.53 0.59 2.51
C GLU A 105 -14.90 0.89 3.96
N HIS A 106 -14.44 0.06 4.91
CA HIS A 106 -14.65 0.30 6.33
C HIS A 106 -13.99 1.60 6.83
N GLU A 107 -12.75 1.89 6.43
CA GLU A 107 -12.12 3.19 6.73
C GLU A 107 -12.99 4.35 6.23
N ARG A 108 -13.51 4.23 5.00
CA ARG A 108 -14.32 5.29 4.41
C ARG A 108 -15.62 5.50 5.18
N SER A 109 -16.29 4.43 5.62
CA SER A 109 -17.49 4.49 6.46
C SER A 109 -17.18 5.10 7.82
N VAL A 110 -16.15 4.61 8.52
CA VAL A 110 -15.70 5.15 9.82
C VAL A 110 -15.42 6.65 9.73
N ARG A 111 -14.65 7.08 8.73
CA ARG A 111 -14.36 8.50 8.51
C ARG A 111 -15.62 9.29 8.13
N GLY A 112 -16.49 8.73 7.32
CA GLY A 112 -17.78 9.34 6.96
C GLY A 112 -18.67 9.61 8.18
N GLU A 113 -18.80 8.63 9.05
CA GLU A 113 -19.67 8.66 10.23
C GLU A 113 -19.09 9.53 11.36
N LEU A 114 -17.78 9.42 11.62
CA LEU A 114 -17.17 10.00 12.81
C LEU A 114 -16.47 11.34 12.59
N THR A 115 -16.08 11.65 11.35
CA THR A 115 -15.44 12.93 11.01
C THR A 115 -16.08 13.63 9.81
N GLY A 116 -17.31 13.25 9.45
CA GLY A 116 -18.02 13.87 8.32
C GLY A 116 -17.26 13.72 6.99
N GLY A 117 -16.40 12.71 6.87
CA GLY A 117 -15.56 12.48 5.70
C GLY A 117 -14.23 13.25 5.69
N ALA A 118 -13.95 14.10 6.69
CA ALA A 118 -12.71 14.86 6.77
C ALA A 118 -11.48 13.95 6.85
N ARG A 119 -10.49 14.19 5.97
CA ARG A 119 -9.26 13.40 5.88
C ARG A 119 -8.13 14.05 6.66
N HIS A 120 -7.31 13.20 7.29
CA HIS A 120 -6.09 13.59 7.99
C HIS A 120 -6.32 14.64 9.09
N VAL A 121 -7.40 14.50 9.88
CA VAL A 121 -7.70 15.44 10.97
C VAL A 121 -6.60 15.34 12.03
N TYR A 122 -6.26 14.13 12.47
CA TYR A 122 -5.24 13.87 13.48
C TYR A 122 -3.86 14.41 13.07
N GLU A 123 -3.41 14.13 11.84
CA GLU A 123 -2.11 14.59 11.36
C GLU A 123 -2.09 16.11 11.12
N ALA A 124 -3.21 16.71 10.69
CA ALA A 124 -3.32 18.15 10.53
C ALA A 124 -3.17 18.88 11.87
N GLU A 125 -3.80 18.37 12.92
CA GLU A 125 -3.69 18.92 14.27
C GLU A 125 -2.30 18.72 14.86
N MET A 126 -1.74 17.52 14.71
CA MET A 126 -0.36 17.23 15.10
C MET A 126 0.63 18.17 14.40
N LYS A 127 0.41 18.47 13.11
CA LYS A 127 1.24 19.42 12.35
C LYS A 127 1.06 20.85 12.84
N ASP A 128 -0.18 21.30 13.10
CA ASP A 128 -0.47 22.64 13.62
C ASP A 128 0.18 22.87 14.99
N ASP A 129 0.20 21.85 15.85
CA ASP A 129 0.81 21.92 17.17
C ASP A 129 2.34 21.98 17.12
N ARG A 130 2.96 21.33 16.12
CA ARG A 130 4.42 21.26 15.97
C ARG A 130 5.06 22.41 15.22
N ARG A 131 4.30 23.18 14.42
CA ARG A 131 4.87 24.24 13.58
C ARG A 131 5.24 25.51 14.37
N THR A 132 6.26 26.23 13.92
CA THR A 132 6.60 27.55 14.48
C THR A 132 5.71 28.62 13.87
N ARG A 133 4.78 29.17 14.66
CA ARG A 133 3.85 30.20 14.18
C ARG A 133 4.59 31.46 13.75
N GLY A 134 4.26 31.96 12.55
CA GLY A 134 4.82 33.21 11.99
C GLY A 134 6.19 33.07 11.31
N ARG A 135 6.76 31.86 11.23
CA ARG A 135 8.02 31.61 10.53
C ARG A 135 7.76 31.21 9.06
N PRO A 136 8.44 31.83 8.08
CA PRO A 136 8.37 31.39 6.69
C PRO A 136 8.76 29.89 6.54
N GLY A 137 7.96 29.12 5.80
CA GLY A 137 8.10 27.67 5.65
C GLY A 137 7.42 26.84 6.74
N HIS A 138 6.73 27.47 7.69
CA HIS A 138 5.95 26.84 8.76
C HIS A 138 4.48 27.33 8.76
N GLU A 139 4.01 27.73 7.59
CA GLU A 139 2.63 28.08 7.33
C GLU A 139 1.72 26.87 7.61
N ALA A 140 0.50 27.15 8.05
CA ALA A 140 -0.47 26.11 8.35
C ALA A 140 -0.99 25.44 7.06
N ALA A 141 -1.17 26.22 6.00
CA ALA A 141 -1.45 25.73 4.66
C ALA A 141 -0.23 25.91 3.75
N PRO A 142 0.04 24.98 2.82
CA PRO A 142 1.02 25.18 1.75
C PRO A 142 0.68 26.38 0.85
#